data_AF-A0A841UYM0-F1
#
_entry.id   AF-A0A841UYM0-F1
#
_cell.length_a   1.000
_cell.length_b   1.000
_cell.length_c   1.000
_cell.angle_alpha   90.00
_cell.angle_beta   90.00
_cell.angle_gamma   90.00
#
_symmetry.space_group_name_H-M   'P 1'
#
loop_
_entity.id
_entity.type
_entity.pdbx_description
1 polymer ?
#
loop_
_entity_poly.entity_id
_entity_poly.type
_entity_poly.pdbx_seq_one_letter_code
_entity_poly.pdbx_strand_id
1 'polypeptide(L)'
;MTVAYPRKFKKTMSARDIMKRVISDREIHLVTLNRYRYNEQRSCKDLTELIETLDGQPKELIQDLSHHVADEARHAYWLTDLLIELGADVGKPPGLSYIDEFERLLDQDQFQGEEQREDGLIAALAAINVTEKRGCEYFAAHIYALKEGEQTPENLKIRETIAKIFPEEAGHVRWGNRWLAKIAQKSPEHRQKVEKAKAKYSAIEQAAYESGMDITLGAELRRVGHLMEIAATMPLWERPQYLMERLPQSLLDPKLQLFRVEAAQKAWNRDPQMFMERFLPMFFNADGNIGKKEKVN
;
A
#
# COMPACT_ATOMS: atom_id res chain seq x y z
N MET A 1 16.75 -10.70 -14.87
CA MET A 1 16.05 -9.71 -14.03
C MET A 1 14.96 -10.44 -13.28
N THR A 2 15.07 -10.52 -11.96
CA THR A 2 14.05 -11.15 -11.13
C THR A 2 13.05 -10.07 -10.76
N VAL A 3 11.85 -10.11 -11.32
CA VAL A 3 10.76 -9.22 -10.90
C VAL A 3 10.39 -9.64 -9.48
N ALA A 4 10.69 -8.81 -8.50
CA ALA A 4 10.18 -8.99 -7.13
C ALA A 4 8.67 -8.70 -7.16
N TYR A 5 7.88 -9.77 -7.22
CA TYR A 5 6.45 -9.71 -6.97
C TYR A 5 6.22 -9.69 -5.45
N PRO A 6 5.18 -9.00 -4.96
CA PRO A 6 4.73 -9.14 -3.58
C PRO A 6 4.62 -10.63 -3.22
N ARG A 7 5.17 -11.02 -2.08
CA ARG A 7 5.04 -12.41 -1.64
C ARG A 7 3.58 -12.69 -1.40
N LYS A 8 3.08 -13.81 -1.94
CA LYS A 8 1.81 -14.36 -1.48
C LYS A 8 1.96 -14.70 0.00
N PHE A 9 1.01 -14.21 0.80
CA PHE A 9 0.92 -14.56 2.21
C PHE A 9 1.05 -16.07 2.43
N LYS A 10 1.64 -16.46 3.55
CA LYS A 10 1.37 -17.78 4.11
C LYS A 10 -0.11 -17.80 4.51
N LYS A 11 -0.97 -18.33 3.62
CA LYS A 11 -2.40 -18.64 3.85
C LYS A 11 -3.38 -17.45 3.99
N THR A 12 -3.32 -16.41 3.16
CA THR A 12 -4.41 -15.41 3.08
C THR A 12 -4.84 -15.09 1.64
N MET A 13 -5.92 -14.31 1.54
CA MET A 13 -6.64 -13.93 0.33
C MET A 13 -5.78 -13.12 -0.66
N SER A 14 -5.90 -13.40 -1.95
CA SER A 14 -5.28 -12.57 -3.00
C SER A 14 -5.99 -11.22 -3.15
N ALA A 15 -5.34 -10.24 -3.80
CA ALA A 15 -5.99 -8.97 -4.15
C ALA A 15 -7.32 -9.17 -4.90
N ARG A 16 -7.41 -10.19 -5.77
CA ARG A 16 -8.66 -10.56 -6.47
C ARG A 16 -9.73 -11.07 -5.52
N ASP A 17 -9.36 -11.88 -4.54
CA ASP A 17 -10.31 -12.39 -3.54
C ASP A 17 -10.82 -11.26 -2.64
N ILE A 18 -9.94 -10.32 -2.29
CA ILE A 18 -10.31 -9.11 -1.53
C ILE A 18 -11.29 -8.28 -2.34
N MET A 19 -10.95 -7.95 -3.59
CA MET A 19 -11.79 -7.10 -4.45
C MET A 19 -13.17 -7.71 -4.72
N LYS A 20 -13.27 -9.04 -4.86
CA LYS A 20 -14.57 -9.72 -4.99
C LYS A 20 -15.49 -9.48 -3.78
N ARG A 21 -14.93 -9.39 -2.58
CA ARG A 21 -15.70 -9.04 -1.38
C ARG A 21 -16.01 -7.56 -1.32
N VAL A 22 -15.05 -6.71 -1.66
CA VAL A 22 -15.22 -5.24 -1.69
C VAL A 22 -16.39 -4.85 -2.59
N ILE A 23 -16.44 -5.33 -3.83
CA ILE A 23 -17.50 -4.94 -4.77
C ILE A 23 -18.90 -5.47 -4.39
N SER A 24 -18.96 -6.45 -3.48
CA SER A 24 -20.24 -7.02 -3.01
C SER A 24 -20.90 -6.21 -1.90
N ASP A 25 -20.16 -5.25 -1.31
CA ASP A 25 -20.66 -4.36 -0.28
C ASP A 25 -20.40 -2.91 -0.70
N ARG A 26 -21.46 -2.19 -1.06
CA ARG A 26 -21.36 -0.81 -1.56
C ARG A 26 -20.63 0.13 -0.60
N GLU A 27 -20.86 0.01 0.70
CA GLU A 27 -20.23 0.87 1.70
C GLU A 27 -18.70 0.67 1.70
N ILE A 28 -18.27 -0.60 1.70
CA ILE A 28 -16.84 -0.95 1.63
C ILE A 28 -16.26 -0.52 0.29
N HIS A 29 -17.00 -0.73 -0.80
CA HIS A 29 -16.58 -0.35 -2.15
C HIS A 29 -16.28 1.14 -2.27
N LEU A 30 -17.18 2.00 -1.78
CA LEU A 30 -16.98 3.45 -1.78
C LEU A 30 -15.81 3.88 -0.89
N VAL A 31 -15.64 3.25 0.28
CA VAL A 31 -14.46 3.50 1.14
C VAL A 31 -13.17 3.12 0.41
N THR A 32 -13.14 2.00 -0.31
CA THR A 32 -11.97 1.60 -1.12
C THR A 32 -11.67 2.60 -2.23
N LEU A 33 -12.68 3.11 -2.94
CA LEU A 33 -12.49 4.14 -3.96
C LEU A 33 -11.97 5.46 -3.36
N ASN A 34 -12.48 5.86 -2.19
CA ASN A 34 -11.97 7.05 -1.49
C ASN A 34 -10.54 6.85 -0.99
N ARG A 35 -10.13 5.62 -0.65
CA ARG A 35 -8.71 5.31 -0.37
C ARG A 35 -7.83 5.49 -1.58
N TYR A 36 -8.23 5.03 -2.77
CA TYR A 36 -7.48 5.31 -3.99
C TYR A 36 -7.32 6.81 -4.19
N ARG A 37 -8.42 7.55 -4.16
CA ARG A 37 -8.41 9.01 -4.32
C ARG A 37 -7.45 9.69 -3.34
N TYR A 38 -7.53 9.31 -2.06
CA TYR A 38 -6.69 9.88 -1.00
C TYR A 38 -5.20 9.53 -1.19
N ASN A 39 -4.92 8.31 -1.68
CA ASN A 39 -3.55 7.88 -1.99
C ASN A 39 -2.97 8.67 -3.16
N GLU A 40 -3.69 8.89 -4.26
CA GLU A 40 -3.13 9.64 -5.40
C GLU A 40 -2.82 11.09 -5.02
N GLN A 41 -3.66 11.70 -4.18
CA GLN A 41 -3.38 13.03 -3.62
C GLN A 41 -2.13 13.04 -2.73
N ARG A 42 -1.89 11.95 -1.99
CA ARG A 42 -0.68 11.79 -1.19
C ARG A 42 0.55 11.59 -2.08
N SER A 43 0.45 10.78 -3.12
CA SER A 43 1.47 10.60 -4.15
C SER A 43 1.88 11.95 -4.76
N CYS A 44 0.92 12.83 -5.10
CA CYS A 44 1.25 14.19 -5.57
C CYS A 44 2.15 14.95 -4.59
N LYS A 45 1.83 14.91 -3.29
CA LYS A 45 2.59 15.60 -2.25
C LYS A 45 4.01 15.04 -2.16
N ASP A 46 4.12 13.72 -2.06
CA ASP A 46 5.40 13.04 -1.83
C ASP A 46 6.34 13.19 -3.04
N LEU A 47 5.80 13.11 -4.26
CA LEU A 47 6.56 13.37 -5.49
C LEU A 47 7.01 14.84 -5.59
N THR A 48 6.17 15.79 -5.16
CA THR A 48 6.52 17.22 -5.13
C THR A 48 7.65 17.48 -4.12
N GLU A 49 7.55 16.91 -2.92
CA GLU A 49 8.60 17.00 -1.90
C GLU A 49 9.92 16.38 -2.40
N LEU A 50 9.85 15.28 -3.15
CA LEU A 50 11.04 14.69 -3.78
C LEU A 50 11.64 15.62 -4.84
N ILE A 51 10.82 16.26 -5.69
CA ILE A 51 11.30 17.24 -6.68
C ILE A 51 12.04 18.39 -5.99
N GLU A 52 11.46 18.94 -4.92
CA GLU A 52 12.07 20.02 -4.14
C GLU A 52 13.39 19.58 -3.49
N THR A 53 13.40 18.39 -2.89
CA THR A 53 14.60 17.80 -2.26
C THR A 53 15.72 17.56 -3.28
N LEU A 54 15.36 17.15 -4.49
CA LEU A 54 16.30 16.91 -5.57
C LEU A 54 16.83 18.19 -6.20
N ASP A 55 16.31 19.37 -5.86
CA ASP A 55 16.85 20.69 -6.23
C ASP A 55 17.33 20.76 -7.70
N GLY A 56 16.43 20.37 -8.62
CA GLY A 56 16.70 20.43 -10.06
C GLY A 56 17.61 19.32 -10.62
N GLN A 57 18.02 18.33 -9.83
CA GLN A 57 19.02 17.33 -10.24
C GLN A 57 18.61 15.87 -9.94
N PRO A 58 18.71 14.95 -10.93
CA PRO A 58 19.04 15.21 -12.34
C PRO A 58 17.83 15.76 -13.12
N LYS A 59 18.07 16.68 -14.06
CA LYS A 59 17.00 17.38 -14.82
C LYS A 59 15.96 16.46 -15.48
N GLU A 60 16.42 15.36 -16.08
CA GLU A 60 15.55 14.35 -16.72
C GLU A 60 14.60 13.71 -15.70
N LEU A 61 15.09 13.42 -14.49
CA LEU A 61 14.25 12.86 -13.42
C LEU A 61 13.25 13.89 -12.91
N ILE A 62 13.66 15.15 -12.75
CA ILE A 62 12.74 16.22 -12.32
C ILE A 62 11.59 16.39 -13.32
N GLN A 63 11.90 16.35 -14.62
CA GLN A 63 10.89 16.39 -15.67
C GLN A 63 9.92 15.20 -15.57
N ASP A 64 10.46 14.00 -15.45
CA ASP A 64 9.66 12.79 -15.32
C ASP A 64 8.76 12.82 -14.07
N LEU A 65 9.31 13.20 -12.91
CA LEU A 65 8.56 13.35 -11.67
C LEU A 65 7.45 14.40 -11.80
N SER A 66 7.70 15.49 -12.53
CA SER A 66 6.69 16.53 -12.77
C SER A 66 5.52 16.01 -13.62
N HIS A 67 5.81 15.17 -14.62
CA HIS A 67 4.75 14.48 -15.37
C HIS A 67 4.00 13.48 -14.49
N HIS A 68 4.72 12.75 -13.63
CA HIS A 68 4.12 11.81 -12.68
C HIS A 68 3.15 12.53 -11.75
N VAL A 69 3.53 13.66 -11.14
CA VAL A 69 2.63 14.51 -10.33
C VAL A 69 1.36 14.89 -11.11
N ALA A 70 1.48 15.22 -12.39
CA ALA A 70 0.34 15.58 -13.23
C ALA A 70 -0.57 14.39 -13.57
N ASP A 71 -0.05 13.17 -13.62
CA ASP A 71 -0.83 11.94 -13.74
C ASP A 71 -1.56 11.64 -12.41
N GLU A 72 -0.86 11.66 -11.28
CA GLU A 72 -1.45 11.44 -9.95
C GLU A 72 -2.59 12.42 -9.66
N ALA A 73 -2.38 13.71 -9.97
CA ALA A 73 -3.40 14.74 -9.79
C ALA A 73 -4.63 14.46 -10.68
N ARG A 74 -4.40 13.88 -11.86
CA ARG A 74 -5.46 13.49 -12.79
C ARG A 74 -6.27 12.32 -12.27
N HIS A 75 -5.61 11.30 -11.73
CA HIS A 75 -6.27 10.15 -11.12
C HIS A 75 -7.09 10.57 -9.91
N ALA A 76 -6.50 11.41 -9.05
CA ALA A 76 -7.17 11.97 -7.89
C ALA A 76 -8.47 12.69 -8.25
N TYR A 77 -8.46 13.56 -9.28
CA TYR A 77 -9.70 14.26 -9.65
C TYR A 77 -10.71 13.32 -10.31
N TRP A 78 -10.30 12.38 -11.18
CA TRP A 78 -11.23 11.40 -11.75
C TRP A 78 -11.93 10.56 -10.68
N LEU A 79 -11.21 10.15 -9.64
CA LEU A 79 -11.77 9.42 -8.52
C LEU A 79 -12.65 10.32 -7.65
N THR A 80 -12.30 11.60 -7.50
CA THR A 80 -13.11 12.59 -6.78
C THR A 80 -14.46 12.81 -7.47
N ASP A 81 -14.45 13.04 -8.79
CA ASP A 81 -15.65 13.21 -9.59
C ASP A 81 -16.54 11.96 -9.50
N LEU A 82 -15.93 10.77 -9.65
CA LEU A 82 -16.64 9.49 -9.49
C LEU A 82 -17.31 9.39 -8.11
N LEU A 83 -16.58 9.67 -7.03
CA LEU A 83 -17.12 9.57 -5.66
C LEU A 83 -18.29 10.54 -5.44
N ILE A 84 -18.18 11.77 -5.93
CA ILE A 84 -19.24 12.77 -5.84
C ILE A 84 -20.48 12.34 -6.64
N GLU A 85 -20.29 11.86 -7.87
CA GLU A 85 -21.38 11.32 -8.71
C GLU A 85 -22.12 10.15 -8.02
N LEU A 86 -21.39 9.31 -7.29
CA LEU A 86 -21.96 8.16 -6.56
C LEU A 86 -22.54 8.54 -5.18
N GLY A 87 -22.49 9.83 -4.81
CA GLY A 87 -22.96 10.32 -3.50
C GLY A 87 -22.14 9.79 -2.33
N ALA A 88 -20.85 9.52 -2.54
CA ALA A 88 -19.93 9.04 -1.51
C ALA A 88 -19.33 10.19 -0.68
N ASP A 89 -18.91 9.90 0.54
CA ASP A 89 -18.09 10.81 1.34
C ASP A 89 -16.65 10.87 0.79
N VAL A 90 -16.15 12.10 0.64
CA VAL A 90 -14.80 12.42 0.16
C VAL A 90 -13.88 12.92 1.28
N GLY A 91 -14.29 12.76 2.54
CA GLY A 91 -13.46 12.97 3.71
C GLY A 91 -12.23 12.04 3.76
N LYS A 92 -11.44 12.13 4.83
CA LYS A 92 -10.33 11.20 5.06
C LYS A 92 -10.90 9.78 5.22
N PRO A 93 -10.44 8.78 4.45
CA PRO A 93 -10.95 7.43 4.57
C PRO A 93 -10.69 6.88 5.99
N PRO A 94 -11.67 6.18 6.60
CA PRO A 94 -11.57 5.70 7.98
C PRO A 94 -10.56 4.56 8.13
N GLY A 95 -10.14 4.27 9.36
CA GLY A 95 -9.30 3.12 9.70
C GLY A 95 -7.80 3.32 9.46
N LEU A 96 -7.05 2.22 9.54
CA LEU A 96 -5.60 2.25 9.38
C LEU A 96 -5.22 2.69 7.95
N SER A 97 -4.22 3.55 7.87
CA SER A 97 -3.69 4.09 6.63
C SER A 97 -2.45 3.30 6.25
N TYR A 98 -2.54 2.57 5.14
CA TYR A 98 -1.40 1.86 4.55
C TYR A 98 -0.23 2.81 4.29
N ILE A 99 -0.51 4.00 3.74
CA ILE A 99 0.53 4.97 3.40
C ILE A 99 1.17 5.58 4.65
N ASP A 100 0.40 5.86 5.71
CA ASP A 100 0.95 6.35 6.98
C ASP A 100 1.88 5.29 7.62
N GLU A 101 1.49 4.02 7.54
CA GLU A 101 2.30 2.91 8.07
C GLU A 101 3.57 2.68 7.22
N PHE A 102 3.45 2.81 5.89
CA PHE A 102 4.59 2.74 4.99
C PHE A 102 5.60 3.84 5.31
N GLU A 103 5.15 5.09 5.42
CA GLU A 103 5.98 6.25 5.80
C GLU A 103 6.65 6.08 7.16
N ARG A 104 5.93 5.54 8.15
CA ARG A 104 6.49 5.25 9.48
C ARG A 104 7.66 4.26 9.43
N LEU A 105 7.59 3.31 8.50
CA LEU A 105 8.62 2.28 8.33
C LEU A 105 9.79 2.76 7.45
N LEU A 106 9.67 3.90 6.76
CA LEU A 106 10.79 4.49 6.03
C LEU A 106 11.83 5.09 6.98
N ASP A 107 13.10 5.06 6.57
CA ASP A 107 14.15 5.84 7.22
C ASP A 107 14.13 7.27 6.66
N GLN A 108 13.98 8.27 7.53
CA GLN A 108 13.78 9.67 7.12
C GLN A 108 15.10 10.41 6.80
N ASP A 109 16.25 9.83 7.12
CA ASP A 109 17.56 10.49 7.02
C ASP A 109 18.32 10.23 5.70
N GLN A 110 17.64 9.87 4.62
CA GLN A 110 18.29 9.33 3.41
C GLN A 110 18.95 10.40 2.50
N PHE A 111 18.79 11.69 2.76
CA PHE A 111 19.34 12.79 1.95
C PHE A 111 20.41 13.62 2.67
N GLN A 112 21.00 13.14 3.78
CA GLN A 112 21.97 13.92 4.55
C GLN A 112 23.36 13.96 3.88
N GLY A 113 23.60 15.01 3.07
CA GLY A 113 24.91 15.28 2.47
C GLY A 113 25.09 14.72 1.06
N GLU A 114 26.10 15.24 0.35
CA GLU A 114 26.29 15.00 -1.08
C GLU A 114 26.63 13.53 -1.42
N GLU A 115 27.37 12.84 -0.55
CA GLU A 115 27.67 11.41 -0.70
C GLU A 115 26.43 10.51 -0.49
N GLN A 116 25.42 10.97 0.25
CA GLN A 116 24.20 10.21 0.54
C GLN A 116 23.08 10.49 -0.46
N ARG A 117 23.20 11.54 -1.29
CA ARG A 117 22.15 11.97 -2.23
C ARG A 117 21.78 10.89 -3.24
N GLU A 118 22.75 10.10 -3.72
CA GLU A 118 22.45 8.99 -4.63
C GLU A 118 21.77 7.82 -3.93
N ASP A 119 22.18 7.51 -2.69
CA ASP A 119 21.54 6.47 -1.89
C ASP A 119 20.09 6.87 -1.55
N GLY A 120 19.87 8.14 -1.21
CA GLY A 120 18.54 8.73 -1.04
C GLY A 120 17.69 8.69 -2.30
N LEU A 121 18.27 8.95 -3.46
CA LEU A 121 17.58 8.81 -4.73
C LEU A 121 17.18 7.35 -5.02
N ILE A 122 18.09 6.40 -4.80
CA ILE A 122 17.80 4.96 -4.97
C ILE A 122 16.68 4.54 -4.02
N ALA A 123 16.74 4.99 -2.77
CA ALA A 123 15.73 4.77 -1.74
C ALA A 123 14.35 5.30 -2.16
N ALA A 124 14.27 6.57 -2.57
CA ALA A 124 13.04 7.20 -3.01
C ALA A 124 12.43 6.49 -4.23
N LEU A 125 13.23 6.21 -5.25
CA LEU A 125 12.78 5.48 -6.44
C LEU A 125 12.33 4.05 -6.12
N ALA A 126 12.99 3.37 -5.18
CA ALA A 126 12.59 2.04 -4.73
C ALA A 126 11.27 2.09 -3.97
N ALA A 127 11.08 3.08 -3.09
CA ALA A 127 9.86 3.31 -2.33
C ALA A 127 8.66 3.57 -3.26
N ILE A 128 8.78 4.54 -4.17
CA ILE A 128 7.75 4.84 -5.18
C ILE A 128 7.44 3.58 -5.98
N ASN A 129 8.44 2.91 -6.55
CA ASN A 129 8.20 1.77 -7.42
C ASN A 129 7.54 0.56 -6.72
N VAL A 130 7.64 0.40 -5.40
CA VAL A 130 6.92 -0.67 -4.69
C VAL A 130 5.47 -0.30 -4.38
N THR A 131 5.18 0.96 -4.05
CA THR A 131 3.81 1.45 -3.82
C THR A 131 3.01 1.44 -5.13
N GLU A 132 3.61 1.91 -6.22
CA GLU A 132 3.05 1.85 -7.59
C GLU A 132 2.68 0.42 -8.01
N LYS A 133 3.54 -0.55 -7.69
CA LYS A 133 3.25 -1.97 -7.99
C LYS A 133 2.04 -2.47 -7.23
N ARG A 134 1.86 -2.03 -5.97
CA ARG A 134 0.71 -2.40 -5.17
C ARG A 134 -0.57 -1.77 -5.71
N GLY A 135 -0.54 -0.49 -6.05
CA GLY A 135 -1.64 0.22 -6.70
C GLY A 135 -2.08 -0.49 -7.99
N CYS A 136 -1.12 -0.77 -8.87
CA CYS A 136 -1.35 -1.50 -10.11
C CYS A 136 -1.96 -2.89 -9.90
N GLU A 137 -1.49 -3.67 -8.92
CA GLU A 137 -2.07 -4.97 -8.57
C GLU A 137 -3.53 -4.84 -8.13
N TYR A 138 -3.83 -3.85 -7.30
CA TYR A 138 -5.17 -3.60 -6.77
C TYR A 138 -6.13 -3.13 -7.86
N PHE A 139 -5.73 -2.18 -8.72
CA PHE A 139 -6.54 -1.77 -9.86
C PHE A 139 -6.83 -2.92 -10.81
N ALA A 140 -5.82 -3.75 -11.13
CA ALA A 140 -6.02 -4.93 -11.96
C ALA A 140 -7.01 -5.93 -11.31
N ALA A 141 -6.89 -6.16 -10.00
CA ALA A 141 -7.79 -7.02 -9.25
C ALA A 141 -9.21 -6.46 -9.19
N HIS A 142 -9.35 -5.15 -9.08
CA HIS A 142 -10.65 -4.46 -8.98
C HIS A 142 -11.38 -4.48 -10.33
N ILE A 143 -10.69 -4.16 -11.43
CA ILE A 143 -11.22 -4.32 -12.79
C ILE A 143 -11.67 -5.77 -13.01
N TYR A 144 -10.86 -6.74 -12.59
CA TYR A 144 -11.21 -8.16 -12.71
C TYR A 144 -12.49 -8.49 -11.92
N ALA A 145 -12.58 -8.07 -10.66
CA ALA A 145 -13.78 -8.30 -9.85
C ALA A 145 -15.02 -7.66 -10.48
N LEU A 146 -14.92 -6.42 -10.96
CA LEU A 146 -16.03 -5.69 -11.61
C LEU A 146 -16.48 -6.30 -12.94
N LYS A 147 -15.61 -7.04 -13.64
CA LYS A 147 -15.98 -7.79 -14.84
C LYS A 147 -16.76 -9.07 -14.52
N GLU A 148 -16.40 -9.73 -13.43
CA GLU A 148 -17.02 -10.99 -13.01
C GLU A 148 -18.29 -10.77 -12.17
N GLY A 149 -18.42 -9.60 -11.53
CA GLY A 149 -19.55 -9.24 -10.67
C GLY A 149 -20.78 -8.73 -11.44
N GLU A 150 -21.76 -8.24 -10.69
CA GLU A 150 -23.00 -7.68 -11.25
C GLU A 150 -22.72 -6.41 -12.07
N GLN A 151 -23.26 -6.35 -13.29
CA GLN A 151 -23.05 -5.24 -14.24
C GLN A 151 -24.06 -4.11 -14.01
N THR A 152 -24.07 -3.52 -12.80
CA THR A 152 -24.88 -2.34 -12.50
C THR A 152 -24.30 -1.09 -13.16
N PRO A 153 -25.10 -0.02 -13.40
CA PRO A 153 -24.58 1.25 -13.92
C PRO A 153 -23.45 1.83 -13.08
N GLU A 154 -23.56 1.73 -11.75
CA GLU A 154 -22.50 2.14 -10.79
C GLU A 154 -21.22 1.33 -11.02
N ASN A 155 -21.28 0.00 -11.07
CA ASN A 155 -20.10 -0.85 -11.28
C ASN A 155 -19.45 -0.64 -12.65
N LEU A 156 -20.25 -0.40 -13.69
CA LEU A 156 -19.74 -0.08 -15.02
C LEU A 156 -18.96 1.23 -15.01
N LYS A 157 -19.50 2.28 -14.40
CA LYS A 157 -18.84 3.59 -14.27
C LYS A 157 -17.54 3.48 -13.46
N ILE A 158 -17.57 2.78 -12.33
CA ILE A 158 -16.36 2.54 -11.52
C ILE A 158 -15.28 1.82 -12.34
N ARG A 159 -15.66 0.75 -13.06
CA ARG A 159 -14.74 0.00 -13.90
C ARG A 159 -14.13 0.87 -14.98
N GLU A 160 -14.94 1.71 -15.63
CA GLU A 160 -14.47 2.64 -16.66
C GLU A 160 -13.47 3.64 -16.11
N THR A 161 -13.73 4.23 -14.94
CA THR A 161 -12.80 5.17 -14.29
C THR A 161 -11.48 4.48 -13.93
N ILE A 162 -11.52 3.31 -13.29
CA ILE A 162 -10.29 2.58 -12.93
C ILE A 162 -9.53 2.13 -14.18
N ALA A 163 -10.23 1.72 -15.24
CA ALA A 163 -9.60 1.32 -16.49
C ALA A 163 -8.94 2.48 -17.24
N LYS A 164 -9.32 3.73 -16.98
CA LYS A 164 -8.62 4.93 -17.50
C LYS A 164 -7.31 5.18 -16.76
N ILE A 165 -7.29 4.97 -15.44
CA ILE A 165 -6.13 5.16 -14.56
C ILE A 165 -5.06 4.08 -14.80
N PHE A 166 -5.50 2.82 -14.86
CA PHE A 166 -4.62 1.65 -14.85
C PHE A 166 -3.44 1.65 -15.85
N PRO A 167 -3.59 2.12 -17.11
CA PRO A 167 -2.46 2.19 -18.04
C PRO A 167 -1.36 3.18 -17.62
N GLU A 168 -1.73 4.28 -16.95
CA GLU A 168 -0.81 5.32 -16.46
C GLU A 168 0.01 4.78 -15.28
N GLU A 169 -0.65 4.17 -14.29
CA GLU A 169 -0.04 3.42 -13.17
C GLU A 169 0.98 2.35 -13.63
N ALA A 170 0.58 1.55 -14.61
CA ALA A 170 1.48 0.56 -15.19
C ALA A 170 2.70 1.25 -15.86
N GLY A 171 2.51 2.46 -16.38
CA GLY A 171 3.56 3.34 -16.89
C GLY A 171 4.53 3.78 -15.80
N HIS A 172 4.03 4.21 -14.64
CA HIS A 172 4.83 4.62 -13.47
C HIS A 172 5.68 3.47 -12.94
N VAL A 173 5.12 2.26 -12.81
CA VAL A 173 5.89 1.05 -12.47
C VAL A 173 7.02 0.80 -13.48
N ARG A 174 6.74 0.89 -14.78
CA ARG A 174 7.78 0.71 -15.80
C ARG A 174 8.85 1.79 -15.69
N TRP A 175 8.45 3.04 -15.45
CA TRP A 175 9.34 4.18 -15.27
C TRP A 175 10.29 3.98 -14.08
N GLY A 176 9.77 3.64 -12.90
CA GLY A 176 10.59 3.43 -11.70
C GLY A 176 11.59 2.28 -11.89
N ASN A 177 11.16 1.17 -12.52
CA ASN A 177 12.06 0.08 -12.87
C ASN A 177 13.15 0.49 -13.87
N ARG A 178 12.85 1.34 -14.85
CA ARG A 178 13.85 1.87 -15.81
C ARG A 178 14.89 2.73 -15.11
N TRP A 179 14.48 3.65 -14.23
CA TRP A 179 15.42 4.50 -13.49
C TRP A 179 16.34 3.70 -12.57
N LEU A 180 15.78 2.78 -11.79
CA LEU A 180 16.57 1.88 -10.94
C LEU A 180 17.54 1.02 -11.77
N ALA A 181 17.14 0.56 -12.96
CA ALA A 181 18.02 -0.19 -13.86
C ALA A 181 19.14 0.69 -14.42
N LYS A 182 18.87 1.95 -14.79
CA LYS A 182 19.87 2.92 -15.25
C LYS A 182 20.93 3.15 -14.18
N ILE A 183 20.54 3.31 -12.92
CA ILE A 183 21.47 3.45 -11.79
C ILE A 183 22.28 2.15 -11.58
N ALA A 184 21.62 0.98 -11.59
CA ALA A 184 22.28 -0.31 -11.41
C ALA A 184 23.28 -0.69 -12.52
N GLN A 185 23.23 -0.03 -13.68
CA GLN A 185 24.17 -0.23 -14.78
C GLN A 185 25.46 0.60 -14.64
N LYS A 186 25.50 1.62 -13.76
CA LYS A 186 26.67 2.48 -13.57
C LYS A 186 27.89 1.71 -13.07
N SER A 187 27.73 0.84 -12.07
CA SER A 187 28.81 -0.03 -11.58
C SER A 187 28.25 -1.25 -10.81
N PRO A 188 29.09 -2.27 -10.52
CA PRO A 188 28.70 -3.39 -9.66
C PRO A 188 28.24 -2.94 -8.25
N GLU A 189 28.80 -1.86 -7.73
CA GLU A 189 28.41 -1.29 -6.43
C GLU A 189 27.00 -0.71 -6.48
N HIS A 190 26.69 0.12 -7.49
CA HIS A 190 25.34 0.67 -7.66
C HIS A 190 24.29 -0.42 -7.84
N ARG A 191 24.66 -1.50 -8.55
CA ARG A 191 23.78 -2.68 -8.68
C ARG A 191 23.45 -3.26 -7.31
N GLN A 192 24.43 -3.43 -6.43
CA GLN A 192 24.19 -3.93 -5.08
C GLN A 192 23.33 -2.98 -4.26
N LYS A 193 23.57 -1.66 -4.36
CA LYS A 193 22.76 -0.63 -3.68
C LYS A 193 21.29 -0.70 -4.11
N VAL A 194 21.04 -0.74 -5.42
CA VAL A 194 19.69 -0.86 -5.99
C VAL A 194 18.99 -2.16 -5.56
N GLU A 195 19.68 -3.30 -5.60
CA GLU A 195 19.06 -4.58 -5.20
C GLU A 195 18.78 -4.65 -3.69
N LYS A 196 19.66 -4.08 -2.85
CA LYS A 196 19.41 -3.93 -1.40
C LYS A 196 18.20 -3.04 -1.14
N ALA A 197 18.11 -1.88 -1.81
CA ALA A 197 16.98 -0.99 -1.68
C ALA A 197 15.68 -1.69 -2.10
N LYS A 198 15.63 -2.33 -3.27
CA LYS A 198 14.45 -3.09 -3.70
C LYS A 198 14.01 -4.13 -2.67
N ALA A 199 14.95 -4.88 -2.08
CA ALA A 199 14.64 -5.87 -1.06
C ALA A 199 14.05 -5.23 0.21
N LYS A 200 14.69 -4.16 0.72
CA LYS A 200 14.26 -3.40 1.90
C LYS A 200 12.87 -2.80 1.70
N TYR A 201 12.67 -2.02 0.64
CA TYR A 201 11.40 -1.35 0.38
C TYR A 201 10.28 -2.33 0.04
N SER A 202 10.57 -3.48 -0.59
CA SER A 202 9.56 -4.53 -0.76
C SER A 202 9.13 -5.15 0.58
N ALA A 203 10.05 -5.32 1.53
CA ALA A 203 9.73 -5.80 2.87
C ALA A 203 8.92 -4.77 3.66
N ILE A 204 9.28 -3.48 3.56
CA ILE A 204 8.51 -2.38 4.16
C ILE A 204 7.10 -2.30 3.58
N GLU A 205 6.98 -2.36 2.25
CA GLU A 205 5.69 -2.35 1.55
C GLU A 205 4.79 -3.47 2.03
N GLN A 206 5.32 -4.70 2.07
CA GLN A 206 4.57 -5.86 2.53
C GLN A 206 4.17 -5.68 4.00
N ALA A 207 5.08 -5.26 4.87
CA ALA A 207 4.79 -5.03 6.28
C ALA A 207 3.68 -3.98 6.49
N ALA A 208 3.73 -2.87 5.76
CA ALA A 208 2.72 -1.82 5.84
C ALA A 208 1.36 -2.30 5.35
N TYR A 209 1.36 -3.03 4.23
CA TYR A 209 0.17 -3.61 3.65
C TYR A 209 -0.51 -4.61 4.60
N GLU A 210 0.24 -5.54 5.17
CA GLU A 210 -0.28 -6.52 6.13
C GLU A 210 -0.80 -5.84 7.40
N SER A 211 -0.06 -4.85 7.91
CA SER A 211 -0.44 -4.12 9.12
C SER A 211 -1.70 -3.27 8.94
N GLY A 212 -1.96 -2.79 7.72
CA GLY A 212 -3.18 -2.07 7.38
C GLY A 212 -4.42 -2.97 7.28
N MET A 213 -4.22 -4.27 7.07
CA MET A 213 -5.30 -5.27 7.00
C MET A 213 -5.53 -6.02 8.32
N ASP A 214 -4.50 -6.13 9.16
CA ASP A 214 -4.53 -6.98 10.34
C ASP A 214 -4.99 -6.22 11.59
N ILE A 215 -6.27 -6.40 11.90
CA ILE A 215 -6.88 -5.92 13.15
C ILE A 215 -7.02 -7.02 14.22
N THR A 216 -6.55 -8.24 13.94
CA THR A 216 -6.81 -9.39 14.81
C THR A 216 -5.91 -9.37 16.04
N LEU A 217 -6.23 -10.17 17.06
CA LEU A 217 -5.36 -10.31 18.23
C LEU A 217 -3.97 -10.84 17.82
N GLY A 218 -2.94 -10.28 18.46
CA GLY A 218 -1.55 -10.59 18.14
C GLY A 218 -0.99 -9.85 16.92
N ALA A 219 -1.74 -8.93 16.32
CA ALA A 219 -1.24 -8.09 15.22
C ALA A 219 0.01 -7.31 15.63
N GLU A 220 0.09 -6.89 16.90
CA GLU A 220 1.25 -6.23 17.49
C GLU A 220 2.50 -7.11 17.42
N LEU A 221 2.38 -8.40 17.77
CA LEU A 221 3.50 -9.35 17.69
C LEU A 221 3.92 -9.63 16.24
N ARG A 222 2.95 -9.71 15.32
CA ARG A 222 3.25 -9.85 13.88
C ARG A 222 3.92 -8.61 13.31
N ARG A 223 3.50 -7.41 13.71
CA ARG A 223 4.18 -6.14 13.37
C ARG A 223 5.62 -6.12 13.87
N VAL A 224 5.89 -6.61 15.07
CA VAL A 224 7.27 -6.80 15.55
C VAL A 224 8.03 -7.81 14.68
N GLY A 225 7.38 -8.91 14.28
CA GLY A 225 7.93 -9.84 13.29
C GLY A 225 8.34 -9.15 11.99
N HIS A 226 7.48 -8.28 11.45
CA HIS A 226 7.78 -7.49 10.26
C HIS A 226 8.96 -6.54 10.46
N LEU A 227 9.08 -5.89 11.62
CA LEU A 227 10.26 -5.06 11.93
C LEU A 227 11.55 -5.88 11.88
N MET A 228 11.53 -7.12 12.39
CA MET A 228 12.67 -8.03 12.33
C MET A 228 13.01 -8.44 10.89
N GLU A 229 11.99 -8.72 10.06
CA GLU A 229 12.18 -9.04 8.64
C GLU A 229 12.77 -7.86 7.85
N ILE A 230 12.30 -6.63 8.11
CA ILE A 230 12.85 -5.43 7.50
C ILE A 230 14.29 -5.20 7.97
N ALA A 231 14.55 -5.28 9.27
CA ALA A 231 15.89 -5.11 9.84
C ALA A 231 16.89 -6.13 9.27
N ALA A 232 16.44 -7.35 8.94
CA ALA A 232 17.27 -8.37 8.31
C ALA A 232 17.78 -7.97 6.91
N THR A 233 17.09 -7.04 6.22
CA THR A 233 17.52 -6.48 4.93
C THR A 233 18.58 -5.39 5.06
N MET A 234 18.82 -4.88 6.27
CA MET A 234 19.76 -3.78 6.55
C MET A 234 21.14 -4.31 6.96
N PRO A 235 22.19 -3.48 6.82
CA PRO A 235 23.49 -3.74 7.42
C PRO A 235 23.40 -3.91 8.94
N LEU A 236 24.26 -4.74 9.53
CA LEU A 236 24.17 -5.15 10.94
C LEU A 236 24.16 -3.99 11.94
N TRP A 237 24.89 -2.92 11.64
CA TRP A 237 25.04 -1.75 12.50
C TRP A 237 23.83 -0.80 12.48
N GLU A 238 23.02 -0.81 11.43
CA GLU A 238 21.80 0.02 11.32
C GLU A 238 20.61 -0.61 12.06
N ARG A 239 20.61 -1.94 12.23
CA ARG A 239 19.47 -2.69 12.79
C ARG A 239 19.07 -2.26 14.20
N PRO A 240 19.99 -2.08 15.17
CA PRO A 240 19.61 -1.73 16.53
C PRO A 240 18.87 -0.39 16.59
N GLN A 241 19.37 0.62 15.88
CA GLN A 241 18.73 1.93 15.83
C GLN A 241 17.35 1.85 15.18
N TYR A 242 17.25 1.22 14.00
CA TYR A 242 15.98 1.04 13.29
C TYR A 242 14.91 0.39 14.18
N LEU A 243 15.29 -0.67 14.92
CA LEU A 243 14.39 -1.37 15.84
C LEU A 243 14.03 -0.51 17.05
N MET A 244 15.00 0.16 17.69
CA MET A 244 14.73 1.00 18.87
C MET A 244 13.76 2.14 18.56
N GLU A 245 13.87 2.74 17.38
CA GLU A 245 13.01 3.85 16.95
C GLU A 245 11.56 3.43 16.69
N ARG A 246 11.34 2.19 16.21
CA ARG A 246 10.04 1.72 15.66
C ARG A 246 9.33 0.68 16.52
N LEU A 247 10.05 -0.01 17.40
CA LEU A 247 9.50 -1.05 18.27
C LEU A 247 8.42 -0.50 19.22
N PRO A 248 8.58 0.68 19.86
CA PRO A 248 7.56 1.21 20.75
C PRO A 248 6.22 1.43 20.05
N GLN A 249 6.21 2.05 18.86
CA GLN A 249 4.96 2.30 18.13
C GLN A 249 4.37 1.01 17.55
N SER A 250 5.17 -0.02 17.24
CA SER A 250 4.65 -1.30 16.76
C SER A 250 4.02 -2.16 17.85
N LEU A 251 4.50 -2.07 19.10
CA LEU A 251 3.92 -2.77 20.25
C LEU A 251 2.73 -2.04 20.86
N LEU A 252 2.77 -0.71 20.88
CA LEU A 252 1.82 0.15 21.57
C LEU A 252 1.12 1.11 20.60
N ASP A 253 0.51 0.59 19.53
CA ASP A 253 -0.22 1.42 18.56
C ASP A 253 -1.63 1.77 19.07
N PRO A 254 -1.89 3.02 19.52
CA PRO A 254 -3.21 3.40 20.02
C PRO A 254 -4.24 3.49 18.89
N LYS A 255 -3.79 3.76 17.65
CA LYS A 255 -4.68 3.83 16.48
C LYS A 255 -5.24 2.46 16.17
N LEU A 256 -4.43 1.40 16.29
CA LEU A 256 -4.90 0.02 16.13
C LEU A 256 -5.98 -0.32 17.17
N GLN A 257 -5.78 0.02 18.45
CA GLN A 257 -6.79 -0.28 19.47
C GLN A 257 -8.10 0.47 19.24
N LEU A 258 -8.00 1.77 18.93
CA LEU A 258 -9.17 2.59 18.62
C LEU A 258 -9.93 2.01 17.42
N PHE A 259 -9.21 1.67 16.35
CA PHE A 259 -9.82 1.10 15.15
C PHE A 259 -10.50 -0.25 15.41
N ARG A 260 -9.94 -1.11 16.28
CA ARG A 260 -10.60 -2.36 16.69
C ARG A 260 -11.92 -2.11 17.40
N VAL A 261 -11.97 -1.13 18.29
CA VAL A 261 -13.19 -0.74 19.01
C VAL A 261 -14.24 -0.21 18.04
N GLU A 262 -13.86 0.70 17.14
CA GLU A 262 -14.76 1.25 16.12
C GLU A 262 -15.29 0.16 15.18
N ALA A 263 -14.42 -0.75 14.71
CA ALA A 263 -14.80 -1.86 13.86
C ALA A 263 -15.77 -2.81 14.57
N ALA A 264 -15.51 -3.13 15.84
CA ALA A 264 -16.39 -3.98 16.65
C ALA A 264 -17.76 -3.31 16.87
N GLN A 265 -17.79 -2.02 17.23
CA GLN A 265 -19.03 -1.28 17.44
C GLN A 265 -19.85 -1.17 16.16
N LYS A 266 -19.21 -0.89 15.03
CA LYS A 266 -19.88 -0.83 13.72
C LYS A 266 -20.44 -2.18 13.31
N ALA A 267 -19.67 -3.26 13.46
CA ALA A 267 -20.12 -4.61 13.14
C ALA A 267 -21.30 -5.03 14.02
N TRP A 268 -21.24 -4.76 15.33
CA TRP A 268 -22.35 -5.00 16.26
C TRP A 268 -23.61 -4.21 15.89
N ASN A 269 -23.48 -2.92 15.63
CA ASN A 269 -24.62 -2.05 15.31
C ASN A 269 -25.28 -2.42 13.97
N ARG A 270 -24.51 -2.95 13.01
CA ARG A 270 -25.00 -3.31 11.68
C ARG A 270 -25.71 -4.67 11.68
N ASP A 271 -25.11 -5.69 12.29
CA ASP A 271 -25.67 -7.04 12.38
C ASP A 271 -25.06 -7.80 13.58
N PRO A 272 -25.73 -7.80 14.75
CA PRO A 272 -25.26 -8.48 15.95
C PRO A 272 -25.03 -9.99 15.78
N GLN A 273 -25.79 -10.65 14.89
CA GLN A 273 -25.65 -12.08 14.66
C GLN A 273 -24.36 -12.36 13.87
N MET A 274 -24.15 -11.64 12.77
CA MET A 274 -22.92 -11.73 11.99
C MET A 274 -21.67 -11.31 12.78
N PHE A 275 -21.81 -10.39 13.74
CA PHE A 275 -20.74 -10.05 14.67
C PHE A 275 -20.30 -11.28 15.48
N MET A 276 -21.25 -12.01 16.08
CA MET A 276 -20.95 -13.21 16.85
C MET A 276 -20.40 -14.35 15.98
N GLU A 277 -20.98 -14.55 14.79
CA GLU A 277 -20.65 -15.69 13.92
C GLU A 277 -19.38 -15.51 13.08
N ARG A 278 -18.99 -14.26 12.75
CA ARG A 278 -17.85 -14.01 11.85
C ARG A 278 -16.82 -13.06 12.42
N PHE A 279 -17.23 -11.93 13.02
CA PHE A 279 -16.29 -10.93 13.51
C PHE A 279 -15.47 -11.46 14.70
N LEU A 280 -16.12 -11.98 15.75
CA LEU A 280 -15.39 -12.53 16.90
C LEU A 280 -14.45 -13.69 16.51
N PRO A 281 -14.89 -14.70 15.74
CA PRO A 281 -13.99 -15.77 15.31
C PRO A 281 -12.80 -15.26 14.50
N MET A 282 -12.99 -14.29 13.59
CA MET A 282 -11.89 -13.67 12.85
C MET A 282 -10.94 -12.93 13.79
N PHE A 283 -11.48 -12.17 14.75
CA PHE A 283 -10.71 -11.34 15.66
C PHE A 283 -9.81 -12.17 16.59
N PHE A 284 -10.31 -13.30 17.09
CA PHE A 284 -9.56 -14.19 18.00
C PHE A 284 -8.69 -15.23 17.29
N ASN A 285 -9.05 -15.65 16.07
CA ASN A 285 -8.28 -16.65 15.32
C ASN A 285 -7.45 -16.00 14.21
N ALA A 286 -6.23 -15.57 14.56
CA ALA A 286 -5.26 -15.08 13.59
C ALA A 286 -4.83 -16.13 12.53
N ASP A 287 -5.07 -17.43 12.77
CA ASP A 287 -4.65 -18.54 11.91
C ASP A 287 -5.81 -19.36 11.26
N GLY A 288 -7.08 -18.94 11.39
CA GLY A 288 -8.22 -19.84 11.22
C GLY A 288 -9.10 -19.64 9.98
N ASN A 289 -8.76 -20.26 8.85
CA ASN A 289 -9.68 -21.03 7.97
C ASN A 289 -11.16 -20.58 7.87
N ILE A 290 -11.47 -19.31 7.60
CA ILE A 290 -12.85 -18.86 7.38
C ILE A 290 -13.25 -19.20 5.93
N GLY A 291 -13.69 -20.45 5.71
CA GLY A 291 -14.21 -20.85 4.39
C GLY A 291 -14.38 -22.34 4.09
N LYS A 292 -13.99 -23.28 4.97
CA LYS A 292 -14.42 -24.67 4.78
C LYS A 292 -15.84 -24.82 5.32
N LYS A 293 -16.84 -24.83 4.43
CA LYS A 293 -18.06 -25.59 4.70
C LYS A 293 -17.61 -27.00 5.05
N GLU A 294 -17.84 -27.43 6.28
CA GLU A 294 -17.85 -28.86 6.57
C GLU A 294 -18.84 -29.50 5.61
N LYS A 295 -18.35 -30.43 4.79
CA LYS A 295 -19.23 -31.36 4.10
C LYS A 295 -19.85 -32.20 5.22
N VAL A 296 -21.08 -31.89 5.56
CA VAL A 296 -21.93 -32.82 6.31
C VAL A 296 -22.13 -34.01 5.39
N ASN A 297 -21.63 -35.18 5.80
CA ASN A 297 -21.92 -36.47 5.18
C ASN A 297 -23.40 -36.82 5.37
#